data_AF-A0A965IN60-F1
#
_entry.id   AF-A0A965IN60-F1
#
_cell.length_a   1.000
_cell.length_b   1.000
_cell.length_c   1.000
_cell.angle_alpha   90.00
_cell.angle_beta   90.00
_cell.angle_gamma   90.00
#
_symmetry.space_group_name_H-M   'P 1'
#
loop_
_entity.id
_entity.type
_entity.pdbx_description
1 polymer ?
#
loop_
_entity_poly.entity_id
_entity_poly.type
_entity_poly.pdbx_seq_one_letter_code
_entity_poly.pdbx_strand_id
1 'polypeptide(L)'
;MTDVRVQECDDPLALVEHVASSACSLPSDVHIALTGGRAGTAITSEIVRQRTTPVQLWFSDERFVPSHSAERNDHVVSPGPGIPHFV
;
A
#
# COMPACT_ATOMS: atom_id res chain seq x y z
N MET A 1 15.64 -4.28 9.87
CA MET A 1 14.39 -4.34 9.08
C MET A 1 13.76 -5.69 9.40
N THR A 2 12.61 -5.70 10.06
CA THR A 2 11.95 -6.93 10.49
C THR A 2 10.87 -7.26 9.46
N ASP A 3 11.01 -8.37 8.77
CA ASP A 3 10.00 -8.86 7.83
C ASP A 3 8.88 -9.56 8.60
N VAL A 4 7.71 -8.93 8.66
CA VAL A 4 6.50 -9.54 9.21
C VAL A 4 5.75 -10.22 8.06
N ARG A 5 5.69 -11.56 8.09
CA ARG A 5 4.88 -12.35 7.14
C ARG A 5 3.58 -12.76 7.84
N VAL A 6 2.46 -12.29 7.33
CA VAL A 6 1.13 -12.68 7.82
C VAL A 6 0.49 -13.60 6.79
N GLN A 7 -0.01 -14.75 7.26
CA GLN A 7 -0.41 -15.84 6.39
C GLN A 7 -1.88 -15.75 5.99
N GLU A 8 -2.76 -15.24 6.86
CA GLU A 8 -4.18 -14.94 6.59
C GLU A 8 -4.62 -13.78 7.49
N CYS A 9 -5.40 -12.84 6.92
CA CYS A 9 -5.94 -11.71 7.67
C CYS A 9 -7.35 -11.40 7.12
N ASP A 10 -8.36 -11.52 7.98
CA ASP A 10 -9.76 -11.24 7.62
C ASP A 10 -10.02 -9.73 7.44
N ASP A 11 -9.19 -8.89 8.07
CA ASP A 11 -9.23 -7.43 7.96
C ASP A 11 -7.83 -6.86 7.68
N PRO A 12 -7.47 -6.68 6.38
CA PRO A 12 -6.16 -6.19 6.00
C PRO A 12 -5.85 -4.78 6.53
N LEU A 13 -6.87 -3.99 6.88
CA LEU A 13 -6.67 -2.66 7.43
C LEU A 13 -6.25 -2.73 8.90
N ALA A 14 -6.91 -3.58 9.70
CA ALA A 14 -6.53 -3.82 11.08
C ALA A 14 -5.07 -4.28 11.19
N LEU A 15 -4.57 -5.04 10.22
CA LEU A 15 -3.15 -5.41 10.14
C LEU A 15 -2.25 -4.20 9.90
N VAL A 16 -2.57 -3.34 8.93
CA VAL A 16 -1.78 -2.13 8.65
C VAL A 16 -1.74 -1.22 9.86
N GLU A 17 -2.87 -1.04 10.56
CA GLU A 17 -2.95 -0.25 11.79
C GLU A 17 -2.14 -0.87 12.92
N HIS A 18 -2.19 -2.19 13.07
CA HIS A 18 -1.37 -2.90 14.05
C HIS A 18 0.13 -2.73 13.77
N VAL A 19 0.57 -2.89 12.53
CA VAL A 19 1.97 -2.67 12.12
C VAL A 19 2.38 -1.20 12.35
N ALA A 20 1.52 -0.25 12.00
CA ALA A 20 1.77 1.16 12.25
C ALA A 20 1.90 1.49 13.75
N SER A 21 1.04 0.90 14.59
CA SER A 21 1.05 1.12 16.04
C SER A 21 2.23 0.46 16.76
N SER A 22 2.80 -0.60 16.18
CA SER A 22 3.93 -1.35 16.76
C SER A 22 5.30 -0.77 16.38
N ALA A 23 5.34 0.19 15.46
CA ALA A 23 6.56 0.91 15.11
C ALA A 23 6.87 2.04 16.10
N CYS A 24 7.97 1.89 16.85
CA CYS A 24 8.30 2.65 18.05
C CYS A 24 8.88 4.08 17.85
N SER A 25 8.67 4.77 16.73
CA SER A 25 9.27 6.12 16.57
C SER A 25 8.33 7.15 15.97
N LEU A 26 7.94 7.00 14.72
CA LEU A 26 6.99 7.88 14.04
C LEU A 26 6.26 7.07 12.96
N PRO A 27 4.97 7.31 12.71
CA PRO A 27 4.23 6.59 11.67
C PRO A 27 4.88 6.69 10.27
N SER A 28 5.56 7.80 9.97
CA SER A 28 6.33 8.02 8.73
C SER A 28 7.50 7.06 8.52
N ASP A 29 7.92 6.34 9.57
CA ASP A 29 9.03 5.40 9.51
C ASP A 29 8.58 3.98 9.11
N VAL A 30 7.27 3.79 8.94
CA VAL A 30 6.69 2.50 8.55
C VAL A 30 6.49 2.46 7.04
N HIS A 31 7.27 1.60 6.39
CA HIS A 31 7.17 1.34 4.96
C HIS A 31 6.55 -0.04 4.73
N ILE A 32 5.47 -0.08 3.95
CA ILE A 32 4.76 -1.32 3.60
C ILE A 32 4.88 -1.52 2.09
N ALA A 33 5.44 -2.66 1.68
CA ALA A 33 5.47 -3.09 0.30
C ALA A 33 4.23 -3.94 -0.03
N LEU A 34 3.50 -3.53 -1.05
CA LEU A 34 2.25 -4.14 -1.52
C LEU A 34 2.51 -4.93 -2.79
N THR A 35 1.83 -6.07 -2.94
CA THR A 35 1.87 -6.86 -4.17
C THR A 35 0.78 -6.42 -5.14
N GLY A 36 1.02 -6.67 -6.42
CA GLY A 36 0.02 -6.51 -7.47
C GLY A 36 -1.07 -7.59 -7.48
N GLY A 37 -1.80 -7.63 -8.60
CA GLY A 37 -2.86 -8.62 -8.83
C GLY A 37 -4.14 -8.34 -8.04
N ARG A 38 -5.21 -9.08 -8.35
CA ARG A 38 -6.58 -8.75 -7.91
C ARG A 38 -6.74 -8.53 -6.41
N ALA A 39 -6.14 -9.41 -5.60
CA ALA A 39 -6.22 -9.31 -4.14
C ALA A 39 -5.42 -8.13 -3.59
N GLY A 40 -4.16 -7.97 -4.03
CA GLY A 40 -3.29 -6.87 -3.62
C GLY A 40 -3.84 -5.50 -4.01
N THR A 41 -4.39 -5.37 -5.23
CA THR A 41 -5.02 -4.12 -5.70
C THR A 41 -6.30 -3.80 -4.92
N ALA A 42 -7.10 -4.81 -4.53
CA ALA A 42 -8.30 -4.60 -3.72
C ALA A 42 -7.95 -4.09 -2.31
N ILE A 43 -6.95 -4.68 -1.67
CA ILE A 43 -6.43 -4.23 -0.37
C ILE A 43 -5.88 -2.81 -0.48
N THR A 44 -5.08 -2.54 -1.52
CA THR A 44 -4.51 -1.20 -1.79
C THR A 44 -5.61 -0.15 -1.92
N SER A 45 -6.66 -0.44 -2.72
CA SER A 45 -7.79 0.46 -2.89
C SER A 45 -8.48 0.77 -1.58
N GLU A 46 -8.62 -0.22 -0.70
CA GLU A 46 -9.31 -0.04 0.57
C GLU A 46 -8.48 0.79 1.56
N ILE A 47 -7.18 0.51 1.67
CA ILE A 47 -6.24 1.31 2.49
C ILE A 47 -6.25 2.77 2.03
N VAL A 48 -6.12 3.01 0.72
CA VAL A 48 -6.10 4.36 0.13
C VAL A 48 -7.44 5.08 0.33
N ARG A 49 -8.57 4.36 0.22
CA ARG A 49 -9.91 4.93 0.44
C ARG A 49 -10.09 5.40 1.88
N GLN A 50 -9.59 4.63 2.84
CA GLN A 50 -9.77 4.92 4.26
C GLN A 50 -8.79 5.97 4.79
N ARG A 51 -7.61 6.12 4.19
CA ARG A 51 -6.57 7.11 4.58
C ARG A 51 -6.26 7.13 6.09
N THR A 52 -6.35 5.98 6.76
CA THR A 52 -6.39 5.94 8.23
C THR A 52 -5.02 6.01 8.90
N THR A 53 -3.92 5.78 8.19
CA THR A 53 -2.62 5.58 8.85
C THR A 53 -1.47 6.32 8.15
N PRO A 54 -0.55 6.98 8.89
CA PRO A 54 0.54 7.74 8.29
C PRO A 54 1.72 6.84 7.88
N VAL A 55 1.43 5.72 7.20
CA VAL A 55 2.42 4.77 6.67
C VAL A 55 2.80 5.12 5.23
N GLN A 56 4.02 4.78 4.82
CA GLN A 56 4.48 4.90 3.44
C GLN A 56 4.19 3.60 2.68
N LEU A 57 3.42 3.69 1.59
CA LEU A 57 3.08 2.54 0.76
C LEU A 57 3.97 2.49 -0.48
N TRP A 58 4.49 1.30 -0.76
CA TRP A 58 5.34 1.00 -1.93
C TRP A 58 4.79 -0.23 -2.63
N PHE A 59 5.09 -0.42 -3.91
CA PHE A 59 4.83 -1.70 -4.58
C PHE A 59 6.11 -2.56 -4.58
N SER A 60 5.98 -3.85 -4.26
CA SER A 60 7.11 -4.79 -4.26
C SER A 60 7.72 -4.99 -5.64
N ASP A 61 6.89 -4.82 -6.66
CA ASP A 61 7.20 -4.92 -8.08
C ASP A 61 6.24 -4.03 -8.87
N GLU A 62 6.62 -3.65 -10.09
CA GLU A 62 5.76 -2.89 -11.00
C GLU A 62 6.05 -3.31 -12.46
N ARG A 63 5.02 -3.29 -13.29
CA ARG A 63 5.13 -3.55 -14.71
C ARG A 63 5.62 -2.30 -15.43
N PHE A 64 6.60 -2.47 -16.30
CA PHE A 64 7.07 -1.39 -17.15
C PHE A 64 6.12 -1.16 -18.34
N VAL A 65 5.03 -0.44 -18.09
CA VAL A 65 3.95 -0.15 -19.05
C VAL A 65 3.51 1.33 -18.97
N PRO A 66 2.81 1.87 -19.99
CA PRO A 66 2.35 3.25 -19.98
C PRO A 66 1.51 3.61 -18.75
N SER A 67 1.56 4.86 -18.31
CA SER A 67 0.87 5.35 -17.10
C SER A 67 -0.65 5.18 -17.07
N HIS A 68 -1.28 5.07 -18.23
CA HIS A 68 -2.72 4.83 -18.38
C HIS A 68 -3.08 3.34 -18.50
N SER A 69 -2.11 2.44 -18.36
CA SER A 69 -2.35 1.00 -18.46
C SER A 69 -3.04 0.47 -17.21
N ALA A 70 -4.12 -0.30 -17.41
CA ALA A 70 -4.80 -1.03 -16.33
C ALA A 70 -3.94 -2.15 -15.71
N GLU A 71 -2.80 -2.48 -16.34
CA GLU A 71 -1.87 -3.49 -15.85
C GLU A 71 -0.94 -2.98 -14.74
N ARG A 72 -0.84 -1.66 -14.52
CA ARG A 72 0.02 -1.09 -13.46
C ARG A 72 -0.52 -1.45 -12.08
N ASN A 73 0.33 -1.69 -11.09
CA ASN A 73 -0.15 -1.94 -9.73
C ASN A 73 -0.74 -0.67 -9.09
N ASP A 74 -0.22 0.50 -9.46
CA ASP A 74 -0.68 1.80 -8.97
C ASP A 74 -1.96 2.34 -9.65
N HIS A 75 -2.54 1.65 -10.63
CA HIS A 75 -3.72 2.15 -11.36
C HIS A 75 -4.94 2.41 -10.45
N VAL A 76 -5.06 1.64 -9.36
CA VAL A 76 -6.13 1.80 -8.34
C VAL A 76 -5.89 3.01 -7.44
N VAL A 77 -4.65 3.49 -7.40
CA VAL A 77 -4.24 4.69 -6.67
C VAL A 77 -4.37 5.86 -7.62
N SER A 78 -5.61 6.20 -8.01
CA SER A 78 -5.84 7.40 -8.80
C SER A 78 -5.30 8.62 -8.04
N PRO A 79 -4.42 9.45 -8.63
CA PRO A 79 -4.07 10.71 -8.02
C PRO A 79 -5.33 11.56 -8.03
N GLY A 80 -5.90 11.78 -6.84
CA GLY A 80 -6.61 13.04 -6.65
C GLY A 80 -5.65 14.18 -7.01
N PRO A 81 -6.14 15.31 -7.53
CA PRO A 81 -5.28 16.44 -7.90
C PRO A 81 -4.33 16.77 -6.74
N GLY A 82 -3.02 16.58 -6.95
CA GLY A 82 -1.97 16.90 -5.96
C GLY A 82 -1.23 15.73 -5.32
N ILE A 83 -1.51 14.46 -5.65
CA ILE A 83 -0.65 13.35 -5.21
C ILE A 83 0.44 13.13 -6.25
N PRO A 84 1.74 13.32 -5.92
CA PRO A 84 2.82 13.08 -6.85
C PRO A 84 2.83 11.60 -7.27
N HIS A 85 2.91 11.37 -8.59
CA HIS A 85 3.24 10.07 -9.15
C HIS A 85 4.68 9.75 -8.75
N PHE A 86 4.88 8.82 -7.81
CA PHE A 86 6.21 8.28 -7.56
C PHE A 86 6.48 7.20 -8.59
N VAL A 87 7.56 7.41 -9.34
CA VAL A 87 8.20 6.43 -10.23
C VAL A 87 9.10 5.54 -9.40
#